data_AF-V5GN37-F1
#
_entry.id   AF-V5GN37-F1
#
_cell.length_a   1.000
_cell.length_b   1.000
_cell.length_c   1.000
_cell.angle_alpha   90.00
_cell.angle_beta   90.00
_cell.angle_gamma   90.00
#
_symmetry.space_group_name_H-M   'P 1'
#
loop_
_entity.id
_entity.type
_entity.pdbx_description
1 polymer ?
#
loop_
_entity_poly.entity_id
_entity_poly.type
_entity_poly.pdbx_seq_one_letter_code
_entity_poly.pdbx_strand_id
1 'polypeptide(L)'
;FFNRCIYIGFALVTASIFTIITVLNSSKCPLYKLAISNISVARSATKDTLECEDIELEKKVKQRGQFLVFENFVMAEAQFKCGDSITLTAPGDYRFLDNVVPLVERWEGPISVALYAPGSDFFTTLQCIAYLRTCTTPLVREFVTF
;
A
#
# COMPACT_ATOMS: atom_id res chain seq x y z
N PHE A 1 -51.31 24.78 -30.47
CA PHE A 1 -50.51 23.54 -30.59
C PHE A 1 -49.10 23.63 -29.99
N PHE A 2 -48.54 24.82 -29.72
CA PHE A 2 -47.13 24.97 -29.28
C PHE A 2 -46.88 24.79 -27.76
N ASN A 3 -47.86 25.08 -26.90
CA ASN A 3 -47.68 25.03 -25.43
C ASN A 3 -47.75 23.63 -24.81
N ARG A 4 -48.19 22.60 -25.54
CA ARG A 4 -48.41 21.26 -24.97
C ARG A 4 -47.19 20.34 -25.09
N CYS A 5 -46.29 20.61 -26.04
CA CYS A 5 -45.03 19.86 -26.20
C CYS A 5 -43.94 20.26 -25.19
N ILE A 6 -43.93 21.52 -24.75
CA ILE A 6 -42.95 22.03 -23.76
C ILE A 6 -43.17 21.36 -22.40
N TYR A 7 -44.42 21.22 -21.96
CA TYR A 7 -44.75 20.57 -20.68
C TYR A 7 -44.41 19.08 -20.63
N ILE A 8 -44.52 18.37 -21.77
CA ILE A 8 -44.14 16.95 -21.87
C ILE A 8 -42.62 16.78 -21.82
N GLY A 9 -41.87 17.66 -22.50
CA GLY A 9 -40.40 17.66 -22.43
C GLY A 9 -39.87 17.95 -21.03
N PHE A 10 -40.46 18.92 -20.32
CA PHE A 10 -40.06 19.26 -18.96
C PHE A 10 -40.34 18.13 -17.96
N ALA A 11 -41.47 17.43 -18.12
CA ALA A 11 -41.83 16.28 -17.28
C ALA A 11 -40.88 15.07 -17.47
N LEU A 12 -40.37 14.84 -18.68
CA LEU A 12 -39.41 13.76 -18.94
C LEU A 12 -38.02 14.06 -18.37
N VAL A 13 -37.59 15.33 -18.40
CA VAL A 13 -36.31 15.77 -17.82
C VAL A 13 -36.36 15.72 -16.28
N THR A 14 -37.48 16.12 -15.66
CA THR A 14 -37.60 16.03 -14.20
C THR A 14 -37.71 14.59 -13.72
N ALA A 15 -38.37 13.69 -14.47
CA ALA A 15 -38.43 12.27 -14.15
C ALA A 15 -37.04 11.58 -14.24
N SER A 16 -36.21 11.97 -15.20
CA SER A 16 -34.85 11.41 -15.36
C SER A 16 -33.86 11.99 -14.35
N ILE A 17 -34.01 13.24 -13.93
CA ILE A 17 -33.24 13.81 -12.82
C ILE A 17 -33.65 13.18 -11.49
N PHE A 18 -34.96 12.93 -11.26
CA PHE A 18 -35.43 12.24 -10.06
C PHE A 18 -34.90 10.81 -9.98
N THR A 19 -34.86 10.06 -11.09
CA THR A 19 -34.29 8.70 -11.08
C THR A 19 -32.79 8.72 -10.81
N ILE A 20 -32.02 9.65 -11.39
CA ILE A 20 -30.58 9.80 -11.12
C ILE A 20 -30.32 10.15 -9.64
N ILE A 21 -31.12 11.05 -9.05
CA ILE A 21 -31.00 11.41 -7.62
C ILE A 21 -31.35 10.21 -6.73
N THR A 22 -32.38 9.42 -7.07
CA THR A 22 -32.70 8.20 -6.30
C THR A 22 -31.62 7.13 -6.41
N VAL A 23 -30.95 7.00 -7.57
CA VAL A 23 -29.84 6.05 -7.76
C VAL A 23 -28.59 6.50 -6.99
N LEU A 24 -28.23 7.78 -7.02
CA LEU A 24 -27.08 8.33 -6.27
C LEU A 24 -27.29 8.30 -4.75
N ASN A 25 -28.54 8.34 -4.27
CA ASN A 25 -28.84 8.21 -2.85
C ASN A 25 -28.98 6.73 -2.40
N SER A 26 -29.00 5.79 -3.35
CA SER A 26 -29.06 4.34 -3.09
C SER A 26 -27.70 3.66 -3.06
N SER A 27 -26.61 4.35 -3.43
CA SER A 27 -25.24 3.88 -3.18
C SER A 27 -24.76 4.15 -1.75
N LYS A 28 -25.64 3.93 -0.76
CA LYS A 28 -25.16 3.55 0.56
C LYS A 28 -24.84 2.07 0.47
N CYS A 29 -23.63 1.72 0.07
CA CYS A 29 -23.11 0.36 0.27
C CYS A 29 -23.31 0.01 1.75
N PRO A 30 -24.20 -0.92 2.11
CA PRO A 30 -24.28 -1.45 3.45
C PRO A 30 -23.21 -2.54 3.57
N LEU A 31 -21.95 -2.16 3.34
CA LEU A 31 -20.79 -3.04 3.48
C LEU A 31 -19.63 -2.38 4.25
N TYR A 32 -19.83 -1.21 4.84
CA TYR A 32 -18.80 -0.57 5.68
C TYR A 32 -19.10 -0.66 7.18
N LYS A 33 -20.36 -0.87 7.58
CA LYS A 33 -20.74 -0.92 9.01
C LYS A 33 -20.81 -2.32 9.64
N LEU A 34 -20.82 -3.39 8.86
CA LEU A 34 -20.81 -4.77 9.40
C LEU A 34 -19.41 -5.40 9.44
N ALA A 35 -18.40 -4.75 8.88
CA ALA A 35 -17.01 -5.22 8.95
C ALA A 35 -16.26 -4.78 10.22
N ILE A 36 -16.71 -3.72 10.90
CA ILE A 36 -15.92 -3.09 11.98
C ILE A 36 -15.94 -3.91 13.29
N SER A 37 -16.99 -4.70 13.56
CA SER A 37 -17.03 -5.58 14.75
C SER A 37 -16.27 -6.90 14.54
N ASN A 38 -16.12 -7.35 13.30
CA ASN A 38 -15.46 -8.63 12.99
C ASN A 38 -13.97 -8.46 12.71
N ILE A 39 -13.49 -7.24 12.42
CA ILE A 39 -12.05 -6.96 12.23
C ILE A 39 -11.29 -7.06 13.56
N SER A 40 -11.85 -6.59 14.68
CA SER A 40 -11.21 -6.71 16.00
C SER A 40 -11.11 -8.18 16.43
N VAL A 41 -12.16 -8.97 16.15
CA VAL A 41 -12.19 -10.41 16.42
C VAL A 41 -11.23 -11.17 15.50
N ALA A 42 -11.15 -10.82 14.21
CA ALA A 42 -10.19 -11.44 13.28
C ALA A 42 -8.72 -11.08 13.60
N ARG A 43 -8.46 -9.85 14.06
CA ARG A 43 -7.12 -9.41 14.48
C ARG A 43 -6.70 -10.03 15.83
N SER A 44 -7.66 -10.30 16.71
CA SER A 44 -7.41 -11.05 17.95
C SER A 44 -7.19 -12.54 17.68
N ALA A 45 -7.96 -13.14 16.76
CA ALA A 45 -7.84 -14.56 16.43
C ALA A 45 -6.54 -14.88 15.66
N THR A 46 -6.02 -13.95 14.85
CA THR A 46 -4.74 -14.11 14.16
C THR A 46 -3.55 -14.05 15.12
N LYS A 47 -3.62 -13.23 16.18
CA LYS A 47 -2.53 -13.11 17.16
C LYS A 47 -2.29 -14.40 17.97
N ASP A 48 -3.35 -15.15 18.27
CA ASP A 48 -3.24 -16.45 18.98
C ASP A 48 -2.83 -17.61 18.04
N THR A 49 -2.90 -17.40 16.71
CA THR A 49 -2.57 -18.44 15.70
C THR A 49 -1.19 -18.21 15.07
N LEU A 50 -0.69 -16.98 15.08
CA LEU A 50 0.63 -16.62 14.56
C LEU A 50 1.65 -16.75 15.71
N GLU A 51 2.38 -17.86 15.75
CA GLU A 51 3.58 -18.02 16.59
C GLU A 51 4.67 -17.06 16.08
N CYS A 52 4.56 -15.79 16.46
CA CYS A 52 5.28 -14.71 15.82
C CYS A 52 5.66 -13.66 16.87
N GLU A 53 6.96 -13.37 16.94
CA GLU A 53 7.54 -12.51 17.95
C GLU A 53 7.84 -11.13 17.34
N ASP A 54 7.58 -10.07 18.10
CA ASP A 54 7.96 -8.73 17.71
C ASP A 54 9.50 -8.62 17.80
N ILE A 55 10.18 -8.58 16.66
CA ILE A 55 11.63 -8.47 16.57
C ILE A 55 12.01 -7.03 16.27
N GLU A 56 12.94 -6.47 17.05
CA GLU A 56 13.54 -5.17 16.73
C GLU A 56 14.43 -5.28 15.49
N LEU A 57 14.17 -4.42 14.49
CA LEU A 57 14.95 -4.36 13.27
C LEU A 57 16.30 -3.70 13.55
N GLU A 58 17.37 -4.49 13.40
CA GLU A 58 18.75 -4.04 13.54
C GLU A 58 19.46 -4.05 12.18
N LYS A 59 20.33 -3.05 11.97
CA LYS A 59 21.23 -3.02 10.81
C LYS A 59 22.33 -4.05 11.00
N LYS A 60 22.43 -5.03 10.11
CA LYS A 60 23.46 -6.08 10.19
C LYS A 60 24.15 -6.26 8.86
N VAL A 61 25.43 -6.61 8.93
CA VAL A 61 26.18 -7.07 7.76
C VAL A 61 26.56 -8.52 8.00
N LYS A 62 26.14 -9.41 7.11
CA LYS A 62 26.43 -10.83 7.19
C LYS A 62 27.12 -11.29 5.91
N GLN A 63 28.16 -12.11 6.07
CA GLN A 63 28.76 -12.79 4.94
C GLN A 63 28.01 -14.08 4.64
N ARG A 64 27.65 -14.28 3.36
CA ARG A 64 26.99 -15.48 2.83
C ARG A 64 27.77 -15.97 1.62
N GLY A 65 28.74 -16.85 1.88
CA GLY A 65 29.66 -17.34 0.84
C GLY A 65 30.48 -16.19 0.25
N GLN A 66 30.29 -15.94 -1.05
CA GLN A 66 30.96 -14.86 -1.79
C GLN A 66 30.21 -13.52 -1.74
N PHE A 67 29.06 -13.47 -1.07
CA PHE A 67 28.22 -12.27 -0.99
C PHE A 67 28.24 -11.65 0.40
N LEU A 68 28.09 -10.33 0.45
CA LEU A 68 27.77 -9.59 1.66
C LEU A 68 26.29 -9.20 1.63
N VAL A 69 25.58 -9.50 2.70
CA VAL A 69 24.17 -9.16 2.89
C VAL A 69 24.11 -8.03 3.91
N PHE A 70 23.60 -6.89 3.47
CA PHE A 70 23.30 -5.74 4.33
C PHE A 70 21.82 -5.82 4.68
N GLU A 71 21.52 -6.28 5.89
CA GLU A 71 20.15 -6.40 6.39
C GLU A 71 19.70 -5.08 7.00
N ASN A 72 18.49 -4.64 6.64
CA ASN A 72 17.85 -3.40 7.13
C ASN A 72 18.74 -2.16 6.96
N PHE A 73 19.51 -2.10 5.86
CA PHE A 73 20.49 -1.05 5.63
C PHE A 73 19.86 0.35 5.62
N VAL A 74 18.66 0.47 5.04
CA VAL A 74 17.83 1.67 5.06
C VAL A 74 16.48 1.35 5.68
N MET A 75 16.27 1.77 6.93
CA MET A 75 15.05 1.46 7.69
C MET A 75 13.89 2.39 7.33
N ALA A 76 12.69 1.82 7.38
CA ALA A 76 11.44 2.57 7.43
C ALA A 76 11.36 3.44 8.70
N GLU A 77 10.61 4.55 8.64
CA GLU A 77 10.38 5.40 9.83
C GLU A 77 9.35 4.78 10.79
N ALA A 78 8.35 4.07 10.26
CA ALA A 78 7.39 3.36 11.07
C ALA A 78 7.90 1.97 11.49
N GLN A 79 7.55 1.57 12.71
CA GLN A 79 7.81 0.25 13.25
C GLN A 79 6.50 -0.52 13.35
N PHE A 80 6.54 -1.79 12.97
CA PHE A 80 5.38 -2.65 12.90
C PHE A 80 5.58 -3.89 13.75
N LYS A 81 4.48 -4.33 14.36
CA LYS A 81 4.44 -5.61 15.05
C LYS A 81 4.44 -6.74 14.03
N CYS A 82 4.88 -7.90 14.46
CA CYS A 82 5.01 -9.06 13.61
C CYS A 82 3.69 -9.42 12.89
N GLY A 83 2.54 -9.35 13.60
CA GLY A 83 1.21 -9.60 13.02
C GLY A 83 0.70 -8.51 12.06
N ASP A 84 1.41 -7.39 11.96
CA ASP A 84 1.07 -6.25 11.09
C ASP A 84 2.04 -6.15 9.90
N SER A 85 2.99 -7.09 9.79
CA SER A 85 4.04 -7.09 8.77
C SER A 85 3.78 -8.08 7.64
N ILE A 86 3.93 -7.65 6.39
CA ILE A 86 3.92 -8.54 5.22
C ILE A 86 5.20 -8.31 4.42
N THR A 87 5.99 -9.38 4.26
CA THR A 87 7.25 -9.32 3.53
C THR A 87 6.99 -9.65 2.06
N LEU A 88 7.02 -8.65 1.19
CA LEU A 88 7.07 -8.87 -0.25
C LEU A 88 8.50 -8.77 -0.75
N THR A 89 9.16 -9.91 -0.94
CA THR A 89 10.48 -9.96 -1.57
C THR A 89 10.32 -9.90 -3.09
N ALA A 90 10.52 -8.72 -3.69
CA ALA A 90 10.67 -8.60 -5.14
C ALA A 90 12.15 -8.77 -5.52
N PRO A 91 12.53 -9.78 -6.31
CA PRO A 91 13.91 -9.98 -6.73
C PRO A 91 14.29 -8.98 -7.84
N GLY A 92 15.39 -8.26 -7.67
CA GLY A 92 15.89 -7.38 -8.72
C GLY A 92 17.12 -6.58 -8.31
N ASP A 93 17.64 -5.82 -9.27
CA ASP A 93 18.54 -4.71 -9.01
C ASP A 93 17.75 -3.40 -8.91
N TYR A 94 18.47 -2.28 -8.76
CA TYR A 94 17.89 -0.96 -8.63
C TYR A 94 16.96 -0.54 -9.78
N ARG A 95 16.99 -1.22 -10.94
CA ARG A 95 16.17 -0.87 -12.11
C ARG A 95 14.70 -1.18 -11.93
N PHE A 96 14.34 -2.06 -10.98
CA PHE A 96 12.96 -2.45 -10.70
C PHE A 96 12.35 -1.70 -9.50
N LEU A 97 13.08 -0.72 -8.95
CA LEU A 97 12.65 0.04 -7.78
C LEU A 97 11.47 0.98 -8.05
N ASP A 98 11.19 1.30 -9.30
CA ASP A 98 10.00 2.03 -9.73
C ASP A 98 8.69 1.34 -9.29
N ASN A 99 8.69 0.01 -9.17
CA ASN A 99 7.54 -0.78 -8.72
C ASN A 99 7.20 -0.58 -7.23
N VAL A 100 8.11 -0.02 -6.43
CA VAL A 100 7.89 0.19 -4.99
C VAL A 100 6.79 1.23 -4.74
N VAL A 101 6.71 2.26 -5.58
CA VAL A 101 5.73 3.35 -5.43
C VAL A 101 4.28 2.84 -5.56
N PRO A 102 3.86 2.21 -6.68
CA PRO A 102 2.50 1.71 -6.79
C PRO A 102 2.19 0.61 -5.77
N LEU A 103 3.21 -0.12 -5.31
CA LEU A 103 3.04 -1.15 -4.28
C LEU A 103 2.70 -0.52 -2.93
N VAL A 104 3.47 0.48 -2.47
CA VAL A 104 3.24 1.11 -1.17
C VAL A 104 1.93 1.90 -1.14
N GLU A 105 1.55 2.53 -2.25
CA GLU A 105 0.26 3.24 -2.38
C GLU A 105 -0.95 2.32 -2.32
N ARG A 106 -0.82 1.07 -2.79
CA ARG A 106 -1.91 0.09 -2.75
C ARG A 106 -1.94 -0.69 -1.43
N TRP A 107 -0.78 -0.99 -0.89
CA TRP A 107 -0.63 -1.85 0.28
C TRP A 107 -0.84 -1.09 1.59
N GLU A 108 -0.39 0.16 1.68
CA GLU A 108 -0.48 1.02 2.87
C GLU A 108 0.00 0.31 4.16
N GLY A 109 1.09 -0.44 4.04
CA GLY A 109 1.68 -1.22 5.14
C GLY A 109 3.16 -1.48 4.94
N PRO A 110 3.83 -2.14 5.90
CA PRO A 110 5.27 -2.39 5.85
C PRO A 110 5.67 -3.25 4.65
N ILE A 111 6.76 -2.87 3.99
CA ILE A 111 7.34 -3.59 2.87
C ILE A 111 8.85 -3.71 3.10
N SER A 112 9.40 -4.92 2.93
CA SER A 112 10.85 -5.17 2.94
C SER A 112 11.33 -5.51 1.53
N VAL A 113 12.32 -4.77 1.03
CA VAL A 113 12.84 -4.89 -0.34
C VAL A 113 14.29 -5.38 -0.30
N ALA A 114 14.55 -6.54 -0.88
CA ALA A 114 15.91 -7.08 -1.02
C ALA A 114 16.43 -6.86 -2.44
N LEU A 115 17.62 -6.27 -2.57
CA LEU A 115 18.21 -5.90 -3.86
C LEU A 115 19.55 -6.59 -4.08
N TYR A 116 19.80 -7.01 -5.32
CA TYR A 116 21.12 -7.45 -5.74
C TYR A 116 21.87 -6.29 -6.40
N ALA A 117 23.00 -5.89 -5.81
CA ALA A 117 23.78 -4.73 -6.27
C ALA A 117 25.29 -5.03 -6.25
N PRO A 118 25.84 -5.68 -7.30
CA PRO A 118 27.26 -6.02 -7.37
C PRO A 118 28.11 -4.79 -7.76
N GLY A 119 29.34 -4.71 -7.22
CA GLY A 119 30.36 -3.76 -7.67
C GLY A 119 29.90 -2.29 -7.63
N SER A 120 29.88 -1.63 -8.79
CA SER A 120 29.48 -0.23 -8.93
C SER A 120 28.00 0.02 -8.65
N ASP A 121 27.16 -1.00 -8.79
CA ASP A 121 25.70 -0.85 -8.69
C ASP A 121 25.26 -0.56 -7.26
N PHE A 122 26.11 -0.83 -6.26
CA PHE A 122 25.81 -0.55 -4.86
C PHE A 122 25.54 0.93 -4.62
N PHE A 123 26.39 1.83 -5.14
CA PHE A 123 26.20 3.27 -4.95
C PHE A 123 24.99 3.80 -5.73
N THR A 124 24.79 3.33 -6.96
CA THR A 124 23.61 3.67 -7.77
C THR A 124 22.33 3.23 -7.07
N THR A 125 22.34 2.04 -6.47
CA THR A 125 21.21 1.52 -5.68
C THR A 125 20.85 2.44 -4.52
N LEU A 126 21.86 2.89 -3.75
CA LEU A 126 21.62 3.83 -2.64
C LEU A 126 21.09 5.18 -3.10
N GLN A 127 21.55 5.69 -4.25
CA GLN A 127 21.03 6.92 -4.85
C GLN A 127 19.57 6.76 -5.29
N CYS A 128 19.21 5.63 -5.90
CA CYS A 128 17.84 5.31 -6.26
C CYS A 128 16.92 5.21 -5.03
N ILE A 129 17.37 4.53 -3.96
CA ILE A 129 16.64 4.46 -2.69
C ILE A 129 16.43 5.86 -2.10
N ALA A 130 17.48 6.69 -2.11
CA ALA A 130 17.39 8.06 -1.62
C ALA A 130 16.39 8.90 -2.45
N TYR A 131 16.42 8.76 -3.78
CA TYR A 131 15.47 9.42 -4.68
C TYR A 131 14.02 9.00 -4.38
N LEU A 132 13.75 7.69 -4.24
CA LEU A 132 12.40 7.22 -3.90
C LEU A 132 11.92 7.79 -2.55
N ARG A 133 12.79 7.84 -1.54
CA ARG A 133 12.41 8.34 -0.21
C ARG A 133 12.20 9.85 -0.13
N THR A 134 12.76 10.62 -1.07
CA THR A 134 12.76 12.09 -1.01
C THR A 134 11.95 12.76 -2.10
N CYS A 135 11.82 12.13 -3.27
CA CYS A 135 11.28 12.76 -4.47
C CYS A 135 9.99 12.12 -5.00
N THR A 136 9.53 10.98 -4.47
CA THR A 136 8.28 10.35 -4.92
C THR A 136 7.16 10.54 -3.90
N THR A 137 6.92 9.56 -3.02
CA THR A 137 5.85 9.58 -2.02
C THR A 137 6.44 9.41 -0.61
N PRO A 138 5.93 10.15 0.40
CA PRO A 138 6.42 10.00 1.78
C PRO A 138 6.20 8.58 2.32
N LEU A 139 5.24 7.83 1.76
CA LEU A 139 4.94 6.45 2.15
C LEU A 139 6.14 5.51 1.98
N VAL A 140 7.02 5.76 1.00
CA VAL A 140 8.24 4.94 0.85
C VAL A 140 9.14 5.09 2.07
N ARG A 141 9.31 6.32 2.55
CA ARG A 141 10.13 6.62 3.73
C ARG A 141 9.50 6.03 4.99
N GLU A 142 8.17 6.10 5.07
CA GLU A 142 7.39 5.66 6.22
C GLU A 142 7.34 4.13 6.34
N PHE A 143 7.14 3.40 5.25
CA PHE A 143 6.78 1.97 5.28
C PHE A 143 7.82 1.01 4.69
N VAL A 144 8.80 1.50 3.93
CA VAL A 144 9.71 0.62 3.19
C VAL A 144 11.08 0.53 3.86
N THR A 145 11.50 -0.71 4.13
CA THR A 145 12.86 -1.05 4.59
C THR A 145 13.62 -1.76 3.47
N PHE A 146 14.87 -1.35 3.24
CA PHE A 146 15.80 -1.94 2.27
C PHE A 146 16.97 -2.60 2.98
#